data_AF-A0A9D5GWW5-F1
#
_entry.id   AF-A0A9D5GWW5-F1
#
_cell.length_a   1.000
_cell.length_b   1.000
_cell.length_c   1.000
_cell.angle_alpha   90.00
_cell.angle_beta   90.00
_cell.angle_gamma   90.00
#
_symmetry.space_group_name_H-M   'P 1'
#
loop_
_entity.id
_entity.type
_entity.pdbx_description
1 polymer ?
#
loop_
_entity_poly.entity_id
_entity_poly.type
_entity_poly.pdbx_seq_one_letter_code
_entity_poly.pdbx_strand_id
1 'polypeptide(L)'
;MLQHQSSSATKSAPSSIGLEVVRRRGADGRIPVRTLDRGASSSAAAAEPTGYPGGPYDTSLLVKYEHHVARHIWFGEERGPKKELKVAGHGLKLNSRVPLALPPQMESWVSRSGLASLQRTSLNKIDTNLVSAFVERWHLETSSFHMPFGEMSITLDDVACLLHLPIRGIFWSPQDVTEELAVELAVDYLGVSQSQAQSHVRSCRGSYYKLEWLYDIFVHHRAASSWAYATRAYLLMLVGSTIFADKTFTLVEARYLLLFRDLDGCSGYSWGAAALVTLYRYLGDASMYSCKQLGGYPTLLQLTPTDVIWRPFEDHRAWRVFDEICLYRGCLKWGETVVPYLPDRCLRQFGYRQYVPSPPLDCMMATDIDVDWISYHQSVVDVIGSSSVATTPSEVVDGYLEWYYRVSHPRLVPPHRDAPREVPVPVYDAGPSDPDWARVSTLIRRYLRQVNAEEEDPQFSDLFEALHISRSH
;
A
#
# COMPACT_ATOMS: atom_id res chain seq x y z
N MET A 1 21.91 -74.64 -6.74
CA MET A 1 23.08 -74.35 -7.59
C MET A 1 23.58 -72.96 -7.23
N LEU A 2 24.75 -72.90 -6.57
CA LEU A 2 25.84 -71.89 -6.58
C LEU A 2 25.51 -70.47 -7.11
N GLN A 3 25.99 -69.33 -6.57
CA GLN A 3 26.80 -68.94 -5.42
C GLN A 3 26.78 -67.39 -5.32
N HIS A 4 27.11 -66.84 -4.15
CA HIS A 4 27.32 -65.42 -3.78
C HIS A 4 28.23 -64.60 -4.71
N GLN A 5 28.05 -63.25 -4.72
CA GLN A 5 29.07 -62.30 -4.23
C GLN A 5 28.59 -60.83 -4.13
N SER A 6 29.07 -60.18 -3.07
CA SER A 6 28.93 -58.80 -2.59
C SER A 6 30.08 -57.89 -3.06
N SER A 7 29.86 -56.58 -3.21
CA SER A 7 30.89 -55.55 -2.94
C SER A 7 30.29 -54.14 -2.86
N SER A 8 30.85 -53.32 -1.97
CA SER A 8 30.39 -52.00 -1.53
C SER A 8 31.25 -50.83 -2.06
N ALA A 9 30.64 -49.63 -2.04
CA ALA A 9 31.21 -48.30 -1.74
C ALA A 9 32.24 -47.64 -2.69
N THR A 10 31.95 -46.41 -3.13
CA THR A 10 32.56 -45.15 -2.60
C THR A 10 32.05 -43.90 -3.33
N LYS A 11 31.97 -42.77 -2.59
CA LYS A 11 31.56 -41.42 -3.00
C LYS A 11 32.70 -40.66 -3.70
N SER A 12 32.37 -39.82 -4.69
CA SER A 12 33.09 -38.55 -4.95
C SER A 12 32.24 -37.58 -5.81
N ALA A 13 32.33 -36.29 -5.50
CA ALA A 13 31.65 -35.17 -6.17
C ALA A 13 32.35 -34.73 -7.46
N PRO A 14 31.73 -33.91 -8.33
CA PRO A 14 32.47 -33.13 -9.31
C PRO A 14 32.40 -31.61 -9.08
N SER A 15 33.53 -31.04 -9.49
CA SER A 15 34.10 -29.70 -9.41
C SER A 15 33.50 -28.64 -10.34
N SER A 16 33.73 -27.40 -9.91
CA SER A 16 33.63 -26.11 -10.62
C SER A 16 34.40 -26.09 -11.95
N ILE A 17 33.84 -25.41 -12.97
CA ILE A 17 34.51 -25.10 -14.24
C ILE A 17 34.63 -23.58 -14.37
N GLY A 18 35.87 -23.09 -14.43
CA GLY A 18 36.24 -21.73 -14.80
C GLY A 18 36.36 -21.58 -16.32
N LEU A 19 36.07 -20.38 -16.82
CA LEU A 19 36.19 -20.01 -18.23
C LEU A 19 37.53 -19.34 -18.51
N GLU A 20 38.18 -19.86 -19.55
CA GLU A 20 39.53 -19.59 -20.00
C GLU A 20 39.60 -18.43 -21.01
N VAL A 21 40.67 -17.65 -20.92
CA VAL A 21 41.00 -16.47 -21.73
C VAL A 21 41.68 -16.89 -23.02
N VAL A 22 41.21 -16.42 -24.19
CA VAL A 22 41.92 -16.56 -25.47
C VAL A 22 42.45 -15.19 -25.93
N ARG A 23 43.78 -15.08 -26.01
CA ARG A 23 44.55 -13.96 -26.58
C ARG A 23 44.76 -14.13 -28.10
N ARG A 24 44.78 -13.02 -28.84
CA ARG A 24 45.53 -12.85 -30.10
C ARG A 24 46.37 -11.56 -30.06
N ARG A 25 47.66 -11.66 -30.45
CA ARG A 25 48.63 -10.56 -30.79
C ARG A 25 48.51 -10.23 -32.30
N GLY A 26 49.00 -9.15 -32.90
CA GLY A 26 49.79 -7.95 -32.51
C GLY A 26 49.31 -6.72 -33.32
N ALA A 27 49.95 -5.55 -33.43
CA ALA A 27 51.37 -5.20 -33.34
C ALA A 27 51.57 -3.70 -32.99
N ASP A 28 52.67 -3.44 -32.28
CA ASP A 28 53.65 -2.34 -32.33
C ASP A 28 53.24 -0.85 -32.34
N GLY A 29 53.69 -0.14 -31.29
CA GLY A 29 53.78 1.31 -31.23
C GLY A 29 54.23 1.80 -29.84
N ARG A 30 55.55 1.83 -29.61
CA ARG A 30 56.21 2.32 -28.37
C ARG A 30 55.79 3.75 -27.99
N ILE A 31 55.84 4.10 -26.69
CA ILE A 31 56.37 5.36 -26.12
C ILE A 31 56.41 5.24 -24.57
N PRO A 32 57.31 5.96 -23.86
CA PRO A 32 58.17 5.38 -22.82
C PRO A 32 57.78 5.74 -21.37
N VAL A 33 58.41 5.02 -20.44
CA VAL A 33 58.41 5.29 -19.00
C VAL A 33 59.35 6.47 -18.69
N ARG A 34 58.82 7.49 -17.99
CA ARG A 34 59.60 8.36 -17.10
C ARG A 34 58.81 8.62 -15.82
N THR A 35 59.36 8.14 -14.72
CA THR A 35 59.08 8.57 -13.36
C THR A 35 59.51 10.02 -13.18
N LEU A 36 58.68 10.83 -12.51
CA LEU A 36 59.13 12.03 -11.80
C LEU A 36 58.18 12.36 -10.66
N ASP A 37 58.82 12.71 -9.55
CA ASP A 37 58.31 12.89 -8.21
C ASP A 37 57.62 14.26 -8.01
N ARG A 38 56.76 14.28 -7.00
CA ARG A 38 56.14 15.40 -6.27
C ARG A 38 56.34 16.85 -6.77
N GLY A 39 55.21 17.47 -7.14
CA GLY A 39 54.98 18.91 -7.07
C GLY A 39 53.58 19.19 -6.52
N ALA A 40 53.51 19.77 -5.32
CA ALA A 40 52.25 20.19 -4.71
C ALA A 40 51.60 21.32 -5.54
N SER A 41 50.37 21.11 -5.98
CA SER A 41 49.46 22.19 -6.35
C SER A 41 48.11 21.93 -5.71
N SER A 42 47.69 22.86 -4.86
CA SER A 42 46.40 22.87 -4.19
C SER A 42 45.30 23.13 -5.23
N SER A 43 44.72 22.05 -5.74
CA SER A 43 43.36 22.11 -6.25
C SER A 43 42.45 21.69 -5.11
N ALA A 44 41.70 22.64 -4.55
CA ALA A 44 40.59 22.31 -3.68
C ALA A 44 39.63 21.44 -4.52
N ALA A 45 39.72 20.12 -4.33
CA ALA A 45 38.73 19.20 -4.85
C ALA A 45 37.39 19.69 -4.30
N ALA A 46 36.54 20.23 -5.18
CA ALA A 46 35.15 20.45 -4.87
C ALA A 46 34.63 19.08 -4.40
N ALA A 47 34.29 18.99 -3.11
CA ALA A 47 33.71 17.78 -2.55
C ALA A 47 32.58 17.35 -3.47
N GLU A 48 32.61 16.10 -3.94
CA GLU A 48 31.48 15.56 -4.68
C GLU A 48 30.21 15.79 -3.84
N PRO A 49 29.09 16.23 -4.45
CA PRO A 49 27.89 16.48 -3.68
C PRO A 49 27.51 15.21 -2.94
N THR A 50 27.58 15.25 -1.61
CA THR A 50 27.11 14.19 -0.73
C THR A 50 25.59 14.17 -0.85
N GLY A 51 25.04 13.36 -1.76
CA GLY A 51 23.59 13.28 -1.98
C GLY A 51 23.17 12.90 -3.40
N TYR A 52 21.87 12.70 -3.56
CA TYR A 52 21.24 12.45 -4.86
C TYR A 52 20.71 13.75 -5.48
N PRO A 53 20.97 14.02 -6.77
CA PRO A 53 20.34 15.14 -7.48
C PRO A 53 18.81 15.09 -7.35
N GLY A 54 18.22 16.17 -6.84
CA GLY A 54 16.78 16.26 -6.57
C GLY A 54 16.26 15.46 -5.37
N GLY A 55 17.09 14.58 -4.81
CA GLY A 55 16.76 13.67 -3.72
C GLY A 55 17.52 13.95 -2.43
N PRO A 56 17.61 12.94 -1.55
CA PRO A 56 18.18 13.14 -0.22
C PRO A 56 19.65 13.52 -0.32
N TYR A 57 20.02 14.58 0.39
CA TYR A 57 21.41 14.92 0.71
C TYR A 57 21.92 14.03 1.84
N ASP A 58 21.06 13.79 2.83
CA ASP A 58 21.30 12.89 3.94
C ASP A 58 20.57 11.56 3.69
N THR A 59 21.34 10.50 3.42
CA THR A 59 20.83 9.17 3.12
C THR A 59 20.59 8.32 4.37
N SER A 60 20.70 8.88 5.58
CA SER A 60 20.46 8.15 6.83
C SER A 60 19.01 7.67 6.98
N LEU A 61 18.06 8.39 6.37
CA LEU A 61 16.64 8.06 6.42
C LEU A 61 16.23 7.12 5.28
N LEU A 62 16.58 7.47 4.04
CA LEU A 62 16.22 6.73 2.83
C LEU A 62 17.37 5.83 2.38
N VAL A 63 17.62 4.77 3.15
CA VAL A 63 18.77 3.88 2.95
C VAL A 63 18.72 3.06 1.67
N LYS A 64 17.53 2.82 1.09
CA LYS A 64 17.34 2.09 -0.17
C LYS A 64 17.10 3.02 -1.37
N TYR A 65 17.30 4.33 -1.21
CA TYR A 65 17.01 5.31 -2.25
C TYR A 65 17.74 5.04 -3.57
N GLU A 66 18.91 4.41 -3.54
CA GLU A 66 19.67 4.05 -4.73
C GLU A 66 18.90 3.16 -5.73
N HIS A 67 17.93 2.36 -5.24
CA HIS A 67 17.10 1.46 -6.04
C HIS A 67 15.69 2.01 -6.29
N HIS A 68 15.39 3.18 -5.74
CA HIS A 68 14.07 3.78 -5.78
C HIS A 68 13.76 4.37 -7.16
N VAL A 69 12.53 4.22 -7.64
CA VAL A 69 12.10 4.72 -8.96
C VAL A 69 12.33 6.22 -9.14
N ALA A 70 12.10 7.03 -8.11
CA ALA A 70 12.22 8.49 -8.20
C ALA A 70 13.60 8.94 -8.68
N ARG A 71 14.66 8.22 -8.26
CA ARG A 71 16.03 8.45 -8.72
C ARG A 71 16.15 8.29 -10.24
N HIS A 72 15.53 7.25 -10.79
CA HIS A 72 15.56 6.96 -12.22
C HIS A 72 14.73 7.97 -13.02
N ILE A 73 13.54 8.34 -12.52
CA ILE A 73 12.68 9.36 -13.13
C ILE A 73 13.40 10.70 -13.22
N TRP A 74 14.17 11.07 -12.20
CA TRP A 74 14.94 12.31 -12.19
C TRP A 74 15.90 12.43 -13.38
N PHE A 75 16.45 11.31 -13.86
CA PHE A 75 17.33 11.24 -15.04
C PHE A 75 16.59 10.94 -16.35
N GLY A 76 15.25 10.91 -16.33
CA GLY A 76 14.43 10.59 -17.50
C GLY A 76 14.44 9.10 -17.87
N GLU A 77 14.82 8.22 -16.95
CA GLU A 77 14.81 6.77 -17.19
C GLU A 77 13.41 6.19 -16.99
N GLU A 78 13.00 5.29 -17.89
CA GLU A 78 11.68 4.62 -17.86
C GLU A 78 11.81 3.18 -17.34
N ARG A 79 10.79 2.65 -16.64
CA ARG A 79 10.73 1.27 -16.05
C ARG A 79 10.73 0.11 -17.08
N GLY A 80 11.40 0.27 -18.21
CA GLY A 80 11.49 -0.66 -19.33
C GLY A 80 10.50 -0.35 -20.46
N PRO A 81 10.29 -1.29 -21.40
CA PRO A 81 9.59 -1.02 -22.67
C PRO A 81 8.08 -0.76 -22.53
N LYS A 82 7.49 -0.98 -21.34
CA LYS A 82 6.11 -0.61 -21.02
C LYS A 82 6.15 0.46 -19.94
N LYS A 83 5.57 1.62 -20.24
CA LYS A 83 5.57 2.80 -19.36
C LYS A 83 4.73 2.62 -18.11
N GLU A 84 3.68 1.80 -18.19
CA GLU A 84 2.64 1.76 -17.17
C GLU A 84 2.88 0.65 -16.12
N LEU A 85 2.75 1.05 -14.85
CA LEU A 85 2.66 0.14 -13.73
C LEU A 85 1.40 -0.72 -13.87
N LYS A 86 1.55 -2.05 -13.86
CA LYS A 86 0.40 -2.95 -13.90
C LYS A 86 -0.21 -3.06 -12.51
N VAL A 87 -1.42 -2.57 -12.34
CA VAL A 87 -2.12 -2.60 -11.06
C VAL A 87 -3.07 -3.79 -11.00
N ALA A 88 -2.94 -4.62 -9.95
CA ALA A 88 -3.86 -5.71 -9.67
C ALA A 88 -5.21 -5.18 -9.21
N GLY A 89 -6.28 -5.72 -9.77
CA GLY A 89 -7.64 -5.33 -9.43
C GLY A 89 -8.66 -6.25 -10.09
N HIS A 90 -9.43 -6.97 -9.28
CA HIS A 90 -10.51 -7.86 -9.74
C HIS A 90 -11.90 -7.44 -9.30
N GLY A 91 -12.03 -6.34 -8.56
CA GLY A 91 -13.32 -5.85 -8.07
C GLY A 91 -14.41 -5.74 -9.16
N LEU A 92 -14.05 -5.24 -10.36
CA LEU A 92 -14.96 -5.20 -11.52
C LEU A 92 -15.44 -6.60 -11.97
N LYS A 93 -14.56 -7.60 -11.98
CA LYS A 93 -14.92 -8.98 -12.35
C LYS A 93 -15.76 -9.64 -11.26
N LEU A 94 -15.46 -9.38 -10.00
CA LEU A 94 -16.24 -9.89 -8.88
C LEU A 94 -17.68 -9.34 -8.93
N ASN A 95 -17.83 -8.03 -9.18
CA ASN A 95 -19.12 -7.37 -9.08
C ASN A 95 -19.98 -7.51 -10.34
N SER A 96 -19.36 -7.81 -11.48
CA SER A 96 -20.11 -8.24 -12.67
C SER A 96 -20.61 -9.68 -12.57
N ARG A 97 -20.00 -10.52 -11.73
CA ARG A 97 -20.31 -11.96 -11.67
C ARG A 97 -21.10 -12.37 -10.44
N VAL A 98 -20.92 -11.70 -9.30
CA VAL A 98 -21.65 -11.99 -8.07
C VAL A 98 -22.77 -10.97 -7.87
N PRO A 99 -24.04 -11.39 -7.72
CA PRO A 99 -25.12 -10.47 -7.39
C PRO A 99 -24.82 -9.70 -6.10
N LEU A 100 -25.08 -8.38 -6.10
CA LEU A 100 -24.91 -7.55 -4.92
C LEU A 100 -25.79 -8.02 -3.74
N ALA A 101 -26.97 -8.55 -4.03
CA ALA A 101 -27.86 -9.15 -3.04
C ALA A 101 -27.49 -10.62 -2.82
N LEU A 102 -26.98 -10.92 -1.62
CA LEU A 102 -26.70 -12.28 -1.18
C LEU A 102 -27.94 -12.90 -0.48
N PRO A 103 -28.06 -14.23 -0.44
CA PRO A 103 -29.07 -14.89 0.38
C PRO A 103 -28.94 -14.50 1.86
N PRO A 104 -30.03 -14.42 2.65
CA PRO A 104 -30.01 -13.87 4.01
C PRO A 104 -28.99 -14.52 4.96
N GLN A 105 -28.81 -15.84 4.88
CA GLN A 105 -27.83 -16.56 5.69
C GLN A 105 -26.39 -16.14 5.35
N MET A 106 -26.09 -15.96 4.07
CA MET A 106 -24.79 -15.52 3.61
C MET A 106 -24.55 -14.06 3.98
N GLU A 107 -25.55 -13.21 3.74
CA GLU A 107 -25.50 -11.78 4.08
C GLU A 107 -25.20 -11.58 5.57
N SER A 108 -25.84 -12.37 6.46
CA SER A 108 -25.55 -12.33 7.90
C SER A 108 -24.08 -12.59 8.24
N TRP A 109 -23.44 -13.61 7.64
CA TRP A 109 -22.00 -13.84 7.88
C TRP A 109 -21.12 -12.78 7.24
N VAL A 110 -21.43 -12.34 6.02
CA VAL A 110 -20.66 -11.29 5.33
C VAL A 110 -20.73 -9.96 6.09
N SER A 111 -21.90 -9.55 6.56
CA SER A 111 -22.07 -8.35 7.40
C SER A 111 -21.31 -8.47 8.72
N ARG A 112 -21.44 -9.62 9.42
CA ARG A 112 -20.77 -9.81 10.71
C ARG A 112 -19.25 -9.91 10.60
N SER A 113 -18.72 -10.38 9.47
CA SER A 113 -17.28 -10.43 9.22
C SER A 113 -16.59 -9.05 9.23
N GLY A 114 -17.35 -7.96 9.05
CA GLY A 114 -16.81 -6.60 8.87
C GLY A 114 -16.30 -6.31 7.45
N LEU A 115 -16.51 -7.23 6.50
CA LEU A 115 -16.03 -7.11 5.10
C LEU A 115 -17.11 -6.70 4.10
N ALA A 116 -18.38 -6.56 4.53
CA ALA A 116 -19.50 -6.27 3.63
C ALA A 116 -19.32 -4.96 2.84
N SER A 117 -18.65 -3.96 3.39
CA SER A 117 -18.37 -2.70 2.70
C SER A 117 -17.55 -2.88 1.43
N LEU A 118 -16.65 -3.88 1.40
CA LEU A 118 -15.83 -4.20 0.22
C LEU A 118 -16.67 -4.58 -1.00
N GLN A 119 -17.91 -5.04 -0.81
CA GLN A 119 -18.82 -5.31 -1.93
C GLN A 119 -19.12 -4.03 -2.72
N ARG A 120 -19.20 -2.89 -2.03
CA ARG A 120 -19.59 -1.59 -2.59
C ARG A 120 -18.38 -0.74 -2.95
N THR A 121 -17.31 -0.79 -2.15
CA THR A 121 -16.10 0.01 -2.38
C THR A 121 -15.17 -0.58 -3.44
N SER A 122 -15.37 -1.81 -3.89
CA SER A 122 -14.49 -2.49 -4.86
C SER A 122 -14.69 -2.11 -6.32
N LEU A 123 -15.36 -0.98 -6.63
CA LEU A 123 -15.77 -0.66 -7.99
C LEU A 123 -15.32 0.71 -8.44
N ASN A 124 -14.28 0.75 -9.26
CA ASN A 124 -14.12 1.64 -10.41
C ASN A 124 -12.89 1.23 -11.23
N LYS A 125 -12.77 1.79 -12.45
CA LYS A 125 -11.55 1.71 -13.26
C LYS A 125 -10.43 2.41 -12.49
N ILE A 126 -9.40 1.65 -12.09
CA ILE A 126 -8.21 2.21 -11.46
C ILE A 126 -7.49 3.12 -12.46
N ASP A 127 -7.30 4.39 -12.10
CA ASP A 127 -6.39 5.27 -12.83
C ASP A 127 -4.95 4.86 -12.52
N THR A 128 -4.35 4.13 -13.46
CA THR A 128 -2.98 3.62 -13.34
C THR A 128 -1.93 4.72 -13.32
N ASN A 129 -2.21 5.89 -13.90
CA ASN A 129 -1.28 7.01 -13.89
C ASN A 129 -1.25 7.67 -12.52
N LEU A 130 -2.43 7.90 -11.94
CA LEU A 130 -2.56 8.41 -10.56
C LEU A 130 -1.89 7.46 -9.56
N VAL A 131 -2.18 6.16 -9.66
CA VAL A 131 -1.55 5.16 -8.80
C VAL A 131 -0.02 5.14 -8.99
N SER A 132 0.47 5.24 -10.23
CA SER A 132 1.92 5.34 -10.49
C SER A 132 2.52 6.56 -9.80
N ALA A 133 1.86 7.72 -9.87
CA ALA A 133 2.35 8.95 -9.25
C ALA A 133 2.48 8.84 -7.72
N PHE A 134 1.58 8.11 -7.05
CA PHE A 134 1.71 7.81 -5.62
C PHE A 134 2.81 6.79 -5.35
N VAL A 135 2.89 5.72 -6.12
CA VAL A 135 3.96 4.70 -6.01
C VAL A 135 5.33 5.33 -6.19
N GLU A 136 5.48 6.30 -7.09
CA GLU A 136 6.74 6.99 -7.34
C GLU A 136 7.19 7.89 -6.19
N ARG A 137 6.28 8.21 -5.26
CA ARG A 137 6.53 9.05 -4.08
C ARG A 137 6.54 8.25 -2.79
N TRP A 138 6.21 6.97 -2.82
CA TRP A 138 6.13 6.14 -1.62
C TRP A 138 7.50 5.69 -1.16
N HIS A 139 7.85 5.98 0.09
CA HIS A 139 9.09 5.52 0.71
C HIS A 139 8.77 4.52 1.82
N LEU A 140 9.24 3.28 1.66
CA LEU A 140 8.96 2.19 2.60
C LEU A 140 9.56 2.46 3.99
N GLU A 141 10.78 3.03 4.02
CA GLU A 141 11.51 3.33 5.25
C GLU A 141 10.73 4.28 6.17
N THR A 142 10.00 5.24 5.60
CA THR A 142 9.19 6.20 6.35
C THR A 142 7.71 5.84 6.39
N SER A 143 7.30 4.84 5.59
CA SER A 143 5.89 4.45 5.36
C SER A 143 5.01 5.66 5.05
N SER A 144 5.51 6.50 4.14
CA SER A 144 4.92 7.77 3.76
C SER A 144 5.20 8.11 2.29
N PHE A 145 4.28 8.85 1.67
CA PHE A 145 4.49 9.58 0.44
C PHE A 145 5.28 10.86 0.70
N HIS A 146 6.32 11.09 -0.10
CA HIS A 146 7.14 12.30 -0.04
C HIS A 146 6.59 13.31 -1.05
N MET A 147 5.78 14.26 -0.56
CA MET A 147 5.18 15.32 -1.35
C MET A 147 6.03 16.60 -1.31
N PRO A 148 5.87 17.55 -2.25
CA PRO A 148 6.59 18.83 -2.19
C PRO A 148 6.42 19.61 -0.88
N PHE A 149 5.33 19.39 -0.16
CA PHE A 149 4.95 20.12 1.04
C PHE A 149 5.14 19.31 2.34
N GLY A 150 5.84 18.17 2.28
CA GLY A 150 6.12 17.27 3.40
C GLY A 150 5.53 15.87 3.23
N GLU A 151 5.56 15.10 4.30
CA GLU A 151 5.09 13.71 4.29
C GLU A 151 3.55 13.62 4.40
N MET A 152 2.99 12.61 3.72
CA MET A 152 1.61 12.13 3.83
C MET A 152 1.60 10.61 3.84
N SER A 153 0.54 9.96 4.31
CA SER A 153 0.38 8.52 4.19
C SER A 153 -1.10 8.13 4.11
N ILE A 154 -1.37 6.89 3.70
CA ILE A 154 -2.69 6.28 3.91
C ILE A 154 -2.69 5.73 5.32
N THR A 155 -3.65 6.10 6.14
CA THR A 155 -3.69 5.78 7.57
C THR A 155 -4.79 4.77 7.88
N LEU A 156 -4.80 4.26 9.11
CA LEU A 156 -5.95 3.47 9.58
C LEU A 156 -7.24 4.30 9.54
N ASP A 157 -7.16 5.62 9.70
CA ASP A 157 -8.33 6.50 9.61
C ASP A 157 -8.89 6.56 8.19
N ASP A 158 -8.02 6.60 7.17
CA ASP A 158 -8.42 6.49 5.77
C ASP A 158 -9.07 5.14 5.47
N VAL A 159 -8.47 4.04 5.93
CA VAL A 159 -9.04 2.69 5.76
C VAL A 159 -10.42 2.58 6.41
N ALA A 160 -10.55 3.15 7.60
CA ALA A 160 -11.79 3.11 8.34
C ALA A 160 -12.85 4.00 7.65
N CYS A 161 -12.52 5.23 7.23
CA CYS A 161 -13.48 6.17 6.65
C CYS A 161 -13.85 5.84 5.22
N LEU A 162 -12.90 5.40 4.39
CA LEU A 162 -13.13 5.12 2.97
C LEU A 162 -13.64 3.70 2.72
N LEU A 163 -13.15 2.71 3.48
CA LEU A 163 -13.49 1.30 3.26
C LEU A 163 -14.45 0.75 4.31
N HIS A 164 -14.74 1.49 5.38
CA HIS A 164 -15.55 1.03 6.51
C HIS A 164 -15.05 -0.28 7.13
N LEU A 165 -13.77 -0.59 6.97
CA LEU A 165 -13.18 -1.80 7.54
C LEU A 165 -12.94 -1.61 9.05
N PRO A 166 -13.12 -2.67 9.86
CA PRO A 166 -12.78 -2.63 11.27
C PRO A 166 -11.26 -2.51 11.43
N ILE A 167 -10.82 -1.42 12.06
CA ILE A 167 -9.41 -1.15 12.36
C ILE A 167 -8.97 -1.66 13.75
N ARG A 168 -9.93 -2.06 14.59
CA ARG A 168 -9.67 -2.79 15.83
C ARG A 168 -9.76 -4.30 15.60
N GLY A 169 -9.20 -5.06 16.54
CA GLY A 169 -9.17 -6.52 16.48
C GLY A 169 -7.74 -7.06 16.56
N ILE A 170 -7.60 -8.37 16.45
CA ILE A 170 -6.31 -9.05 16.50
C ILE A 170 -5.67 -9.14 15.11
N PHE A 171 -4.35 -9.24 15.08
CA PHE A 171 -3.64 -9.61 13.87
C PHE A 171 -3.77 -11.10 13.59
N TRP A 172 -3.69 -11.46 12.31
CA TRP A 172 -3.59 -12.86 11.92
C TRP A 172 -2.12 -13.28 11.87
N SER A 173 -1.81 -14.40 12.54
CA SER A 173 -0.48 -15.02 12.50
C SER A 173 -0.38 -15.99 11.33
N PRO A 174 0.79 -16.04 10.68
CA PRO A 174 0.96 -16.85 9.49
C PRO A 174 0.91 -18.34 9.80
N GLN A 175 0.31 -19.10 8.88
CA GLN A 175 0.40 -20.55 8.86
C GLN A 175 0.92 -20.97 7.49
N ASP A 176 2.00 -21.74 7.47
CA ASP A 176 2.49 -22.38 6.26
C ASP A 176 1.51 -23.45 5.81
N VAL A 177 1.05 -23.32 4.57
CA VAL A 177 0.11 -24.24 3.96
C VAL A 177 0.80 -24.97 2.81
N THR A 178 1.04 -26.26 3.00
CA THR A 178 1.53 -27.16 1.96
C THR A 178 0.45 -27.43 0.91
N GLU A 179 0.80 -28.06 -0.20
CA GLU A 179 -0.18 -28.47 -1.20
C GLU A 179 -1.19 -29.48 -0.61
N GLU A 180 -0.74 -30.39 0.25
CA GLU A 180 -1.58 -31.37 0.93
C GLU A 180 -2.60 -30.68 1.85
N LEU A 181 -2.13 -29.74 2.68
CA LEU A 181 -3.03 -28.98 3.56
C LEU A 181 -3.97 -28.09 2.74
N ALA A 182 -3.53 -27.52 1.61
CA ALA A 182 -4.42 -26.77 0.71
C ALA A 182 -5.53 -27.66 0.11
N VAL A 183 -5.25 -28.95 -0.16
CA VAL A 183 -6.28 -29.90 -0.58
C VAL A 183 -7.26 -30.16 0.55
N GLU A 184 -6.76 -30.44 1.76
CA GLU A 184 -7.60 -30.69 2.95
C GLU A 184 -8.51 -29.49 3.25
N LEU A 185 -7.97 -28.27 3.26
CA LEU A 185 -8.75 -27.06 3.48
C LEU A 185 -9.86 -26.87 2.44
N ALA A 186 -9.60 -27.19 1.18
CA ALA A 186 -10.61 -27.12 0.13
C ALA A 186 -11.74 -28.13 0.36
N VAL A 187 -11.40 -29.37 0.74
CA VAL A 187 -12.42 -30.39 1.04
C VAL A 187 -13.26 -29.98 2.25
N ASP A 188 -12.60 -29.62 3.35
CA ASP A 188 -13.26 -29.34 4.63
C ASP A 188 -14.08 -28.05 4.61
N TYR A 189 -13.58 -26.99 3.96
CA TYR A 189 -14.14 -25.64 4.04
C TYR A 189 -14.70 -25.09 2.73
N LEU A 190 -14.44 -25.72 1.59
CA LEU A 190 -15.09 -25.37 0.32
C LEU A 190 -16.04 -26.46 -0.18
N GLY A 191 -16.12 -27.63 0.46
CA GLY A 191 -17.12 -28.66 0.15
C GLY A 191 -16.89 -29.40 -1.17
N VAL A 192 -15.68 -29.35 -1.71
CA VAL A 192 -15.30 -30.06 -2.95
C VAL A 192 -14.84 -31.49 -2.67
N SER A 193 -14.86 -32.34 -3.69
CA SER A 193 -14.33 -33.70 -3.55
C SER A 193 -12.80 -33.72 -3.48
N GLN A 194 -12.23 -34.74 -2.81
CA GLN A 194 -10.78 -34.94 -2.72
C GLN A 194 -10.09 -34.92 -4.10
N SER A 195 -10.67 -35.59 -5.10
CA SER A 195 -10.09 -35.66 -6.44
C SER A 195 -10.13 -34.30 -7.17
N GLN A 196 -11.20 -33.53 -6.99
CA GLN A 196 -11.32 -32.18 -7.54
C GLN A 196 -10.29 -31.24 -6.91
N ALA A 197 -10.18 -31.24 -5.58
CA ALA A 197 -9.20 -30.41 -4.86
C ALA A 197 -7.76 -30.75 -5.27
N GLN A 198 -7.40 -32.04 -5.31
CA GLN A 198 -6.07 -32.48 -5.74
C GLN A 198 -5.74 -32.08 -7.18
N SER A 199 -6.69 -32.27 -8.11
CA SER A 199 -6.51 -31.88 -9.51
C SER A 199 -6.28 -30.37 -9.63
N HIS A 200 -7.07 -29.58 -8.91
CA HIS A 200 -6.99 -28.13 -8.94
C HIS A 200 -5.68 -27.59 -8.37
N VAL A 201 -5.29 -28.01 -7.16
CA VAL A 201 -4.04 -27.56 -6.50
C VAL A 201 -2.82 -27.91 -7.34
N ARG A 202 -2.74 -29.14 -7.87
CA ARG A 202 -1.66 -29.54 -8.80
C ARG A 202 -1.61 -28.65 -10.04
N SER A 203 -2.76 -28.24 -10.57
CA SER A 203 -2.82 -27.34 -11.74
C SER A 203 -2.31 -25.92 -11.44
N CYS A 204 -2.34 -25.51 -10.17
CA CYS A 204 -1.88 -24.19 -9.73
C CYS A 204 -0.37 -24.17 -9.38
N ARG A 205 0.30 -25.34 -9.36
CA ARG A 205 1.72 -25.50 -9.01
C ARG A 205 2.08 -24.90 -7.63
N GLY A 206 1.18 -25.08 -6.67
CA GLY A 206 1.36 -24.62 -5.29
C GLY A 206 0.03 -24.52 -4.55
N SER A 207 0.11 -24.08 -3.29
CA SER A 207 -1.03 -23.90 -2.38
C SER A 207 -1.85 -22.64 -2.69
N TYR A 208 -2.47 -22.62 -3.88
CA TYR A 208 -3.29 -21.53 -4.39
C TYR A 208 -4.63 -22.00 -4.94
N TYR A 209 -5.63 -21.12 -4.89
CA TYR A 209 -6.92 -21.30 -5.53
C TYR A 209 -7.12 -20.26 -6.63
N LYS A 210 -7.72 -20.65 -7.76
CA LYS A 210 -8.06 -19.69 -8.82
C LYS A 210 -9.35 -18.98 -8.44
N LEU A 211 -9.42 -17.67 -8.68
CA LEU A 211 -10.65 -16.90 -8.48
C LEU A 211 -11.84 -17.47 -9.28
N GLU A 212 -11.58 -17.95 -10.51
CA GLU A 212 -12.60 -18.62 -11.34
C GLU A 212 -13.12 -19.90 -10.68
N TRP A 213 -12.22 -20.72 -10.14
CA TRP A 213 -12.60 -21.98 -9.49
C TRP A 213 -13.39 -21.75 -8.21
N LEU A 214 -13.02 -20.73 -7.43
CA LEU A 214 -13.81 -20.31 -6.27
C LEU A 214 -15.19 -19.80 -6.66
N TYR A 215 -15.32 -19.11 -7.80
CA TYR A 215 -16.60 -18.65 -8.31
C TYR A 215 -17.51 -19.83 -8.68
N ASP A 216 -16.97 -20.85 -9.34
CA ASP A 216 -17.70 -22.07 -9.67
C ASP A 216 -18.22 -22.79 -8.40
N ILE A 217 -17.37 -22.90 -7.37
CA ILE A 217 -17.73 -23.45 -6.06
C ILE A 217 -18.85 -22.62 -5.41
N PHE A 218 -18.72 -21.29 -5.41
CA PHE A 218 -19.72 -20.38 -4.88
C PHE A 218 -21.08 -20.59 -5.58
N VAL A 219 -21.11 -20.61 -6.91
CA VAL A 219 -22.33 -20.81 -7.70
C VAL A 219 -22.96 -22.17 -7.39
N HIS A 220 -22.16 -23.24 -7.35
CA HIS A 220 -22.61 -24.58 -7.05
C HIS A 220 -23.26 -24.69 -5.66
N HIS A 221 -22.56 -24.25 -4.61
CA HIS A 221 -23.07 -24.33 -3.24
C HIS A 221 -24.22 -23.35 -2.97
N ARG A 222 -24.25 -22.20 -3.65
CA ARG A 222 -25.39 -21.28 -3.59
C ARG A 222 -26.65 -21.94 -4.17
N ALA A 223 -26.53 -22.65 -5.30
CA ALA A 223 -27.66 -23.39 -5.89
C ALA A 223 -28.11 -24.56 -4.98
N ALA A 224 -27.15 -25.24 -4.34
CA ALA A 224 -27.41 -26.33 -3.40
C ALA A 224 -27.83 -25.86 -1.99
N SER A 225 -27.97 -24.55 -1.75
CA SER A 225 -28.24 -23.97 -0.42
C SER A 225 -27.24 -24.39 0.68
N SER A 226 -26.01 -24.76 0.30
CA SER A 226 -24.91 -25.06 1.22
C SER A 226 -24.21 -23.76 1.62
N TRP A 227 -24.90 -22.94 2.42
CA TRP A 227 -24.55 -21.53 2.65
C TRP A 227 -23.16 -21.31 3.23
N ALA A 228 -22.67 -22.19 4.11
CA ALA A 228 -21.35 -22.04 4.72
C ALA A 228 -20.22 -22.17 3.69
N TYR A 229 -20.28 -23.16 2.79
CA TYR A 229 -19.31 -23.33 1.71
C TYR A 229 -19.37 -22.18 0.71
N ALA A 230 -20.59 -21.78 0.32
CA ALA A 230 -20.79 -20.63 -0.56
C ALA A 230 -20.21 -19.34 0.06
N THR A 231 -20.40 -19.12 1.36
CA THR A 231 -19.90 -17.94 2.07
C THR A 231 -18.37 -17.91 2.15
N ARG A 232 -17.73 -19.04 2.44
CA ARG A 232 -16.25 -19.11 2.49
C ARG A 232 -15.63 -18.89 1.11
N ALA A 233 -16.19 -19.51 0.07
CA ALA A 233 -15.76 -19.26 -1.31
C ALA A 233 -15.91 -17.78 -1.67
N TYR A 234 -17.05 -17.18 -1.33
CA TYR A 234 -17.33 -15.78 -1.58
C TYR A 234 -16.37 -14.82 -0.84
N LEU A 235 -16.22 -14.99 0.48
CA LEU A 235 -15.34 -14.15 1.30
C LEU A 235 -13.88 -14.26 0.84
N LEU A 236 -13.42 -15.47 0.51
CA LEU A 236 -12.07 -15.69 0.00
C LEU A 236 -11.85 -15.00 -1.36
N MET A 237 -12.83 -15.06 -2.25
CA MET A 237 -12.78 -14.29 -3.50
C MET A 237 -12.80 -12.77 -3.24
N LEU A 238 -13.61 -12.31 -2.29
CA LEU A 238 -13.74 -10.90 -1.95
C LEU A 238 -12.41 -10.33 -1.47
N VAL A 239 -11.79 -10.95 -0.46
CA VAL A 239 -10.49 -10.48 0.04
C VAL A 239 -9.36 -10.73 -0.96
N GLY A 240 -9.37 -11.84 -1.70
CA GLY A 240 -8.39 -12.13 -2.74
C GLY A 240 -8.47 -11.21 -3.95
N SER A 241 -9.61 -10.56 -4.17
CA SER A 241 -9.81 -9.57 -5.24
C SER A 241 -9.58 -8.12 -4.79
N THR A 242 -9.43 -7.90 -3.49
CA THR A 242 -9.31 -6.58 -2.85
C THR A 242 -8.05 -6.51 -1.99
N ILE A 243 -8.16 -6.80 -0.69
CA ILE A 243 -7.10 -6.66 0.32
C ILE A 243 -5.84 -7.46 -0.08
N PHE A 244 -6.00 -8.72 -0.46
CA PHE A 244 -4.91 -9.65 -0.75
C PHE A 244 -4.67 -9.88 -2.24
N ALA A 245 -5.11 -8.95 -3.11
CA ALA A 245 -4.84 -9.08 -4.53
C ALA A 245 -3.33 -9.06 -4.79
N ASP A 246 -2.78 -10.13 -5.35
CA ASP A 246 -1.34 -10.25 -5.58
C ASP A 246 -0.95 -9.97 -7.05
N LYS A 247 0.33 -10.18 -7.36
CA LYS A 247 0.89 -9.96 -8.70
C LYS A 247 0.50 -11.07 -9.71
N THR A 248 -0.25 -12.10 -9.29
CA THR A 248 -0.72 -13.20 -10.16
C THR A 248 -2.03 -12.84 -10.87
N PHE A 249 -2.79 -11.87 -10.36
CA PHE A 249 -4.08 -11.41 -10.89
C PHE A 249 -5.17 -12.50 -11.03
N THR A 250 -4.95 -13.70 -10.53
CA THR A 250 -5.89 -14.82 -10.78
C THR A 250 -5.93 -15.82 -9.65
N LEU A 251 -4.93 -15.80 -8.78
CA LEU A 251 -4.77 -16.73 -7.68
C LEU A 251 -4.99 -16.00 -6.36
N VAL A 252 -5.43 -16.77 -5.38
CA VAL A 252 -5.44 -16.41 -3.97
C VAL A 252 -4.76 -17.52 -3.20
N GLU A 253 -3.90 -17.17 -2.25
CA GLU A 253 -3.20 -18.14 -1.42
C GLU A 253 -4.19 -18.94 -0.57
N ALA A 254 -4.02 -20.26 -0.54
CA ALA A 254 -4.91 -21.16 0.17
C ALA A 254 -4.97 -20.88 1.68
N ARG A 255 -3.88 -20.34 2.25
CA ARG A 255 -3.81 -19.98 3.67
C ARG A 255 -4.88 -18.98 4.10
N TYR A 256 -5.33 -18.09 3.21
CA TYR A 256 -6.37 -17.12 3.55
C TYR A 256 -7.75 -17.76 3.79
N LEU A 257 -7.96 -19.02 3.36
CA LEU A 257 -9.17 -19.77 3.72
C LEU A 257 -9.26 -20.03 5.24
N LEU A 258 -8.12 -20.08 5.94
CA LEU A 258 -8.08 -20.25 7.40
C LEU A 258 -8.73 -19.08 8.15
N LEU A 259 -8.71 -17.87 7.58
CA LEU A 259 -9.38 -16.69 8.13
C LEU A 259 -10.90 -16.87 8.22
N PHE A 260 -11.45 -17.76 7.39
CA PHE A 260 -12.89 -18.03 7.28
C PHE A 260 -13.26 -19.44 7.74
N ARG A 261 -12.33 -20.15 8.41
CA ARG A 261 -12.60 -21.45 9.05
C ARG A 261 -13.83 -21.33 9.96
N ASP A 262 -13.78 -20.36 10.86
CA ASP A 262 -14.89 -19.93 11.70
C ASP A 262 -15.50 -18.64 11.12
N LEU A 263 -16.69 -18.76 10.53
CA LEU A 263 -17.41 -17.64 9.93
C LEU A 263 -17.95 -16.66 10.97
N ASP A 264 -18.14 -17.09 12.22
CA ASP A 264 -18.63 -16.22 13.30
C ASP A 264 -17.46 -15.51 13.99
N GLY A 265 -16.30 -16.18 14.09
CA GLY A 265 -15.08 -15.64 14.69
C GLY A 265 -14.26 -14.67 13.81
N CYS A 266 -14.46 -14.67 12.49
CA CYS A 266 -13.66 -13.85 11.56
C CYS A 266 -13.87 -12.32 11.72
N SER A 267 -14.89 -11.92 12.49
CA SER A 267 -15.14 -10.53 12.91
C SER A 267 -14.09 -9.99 13.88
N GLY A 268 -13.35 -10.87 14.57
CA GLY A 268 -12.35 -10.49 15.57
C GLY A 268 -11.04 -9.97 14.99
N TYR A 269 -10.83 -10.08 13.68
CA TYR A 269 -9.61 -9.61 13.03
C TYR A 269 -9.64 -8.11 12.73
N SER A 270 -8.48 -7.45 12.83
CA SER A 270 -8.31 -6.09 12.31
C SER A 270 -8.13 -6.14 10.79
N TRP A 271 -9.26 -6.23 10.05
CA TRP A 271 -9.27 -6.21 8.59
C TRP A 271 -8.71 -4.90 8.02
N GLY A 272 -8.87 -3.80 8.76
CA GLY A 272 -8.28 -2.51 8.39
C GLY A 272 -6.75 -2.54 8.44
N ALA A 273 -6.17 -3.14 9.48
CA ALA A 273 -4.72 -3.37 9.51
C ALA A 273 -4.27 -4.34 8.41
N ALA A 274 -5.05 -5.40 8.12
CA ALA A 274 -4.76 -6.31 7.02
C ALA A 274 -4.65 -5.59 5.67
N ALA A 275 -5.62 -4.70 5.38
CA ALA A 275 -5.64 -3.85 4.20
C ALA A 275 -4.40 -2.95 4.13
N LEU A 276 -4.09 -2.28 5.24
CA LEU A 276 -3.00 -1.32 5.29
C LEU A 276 -1.62 -1.97 5.16
N VAL A 277 -1.36 -3.03 5.94
CA VAL A 277 -0.11 -3.80 5.90
C VAL A 277 0.14 -4.34 4.50
N THR A 278 -0.89 -4.91 3.88
CA THR A 278 -0.77 -5.47 2.53
C THR A 278 -0.48 -4.38 1.51
N LEU A 279 -1.18 -3.23 1.58
CA LEU A 279 -0.95 -2.10 0.70
C LEU A 279 0.47 -1.53 0.86
N TYR A 280 0.92 -1.28 2.09
CA TYR A 280 2.26 -0.74 2.36
C TYR A 280 3.36 -1.64 1.82
N ARG A 281 3.23 -2.96 1.97
CA ARG A 281 4.19 -3.91 1.39
C ARG A 281 4.25 -3.79 -0.13
N TYR A 282 3.09 -3.79 -0.80
CA TYR A 282 3.06 -3.70 -2.26
C TYR A 282 3.49 -2.33 -2.78
N LEU A 283 3.20 -1.24 -2.07
CA LEU A 283 3.75 0.07 -2.37
C LEU A 283 5.28 0.05 -2.25
N GLY A 284 5.83 -0.51 -1.17
CA GLY A 284 7.27 -0.66 -0.98
C GLY A 284 7.95 -1.43 -2.13
N ASP A 285 7.38 -2.57 -2.51
CA ASP A 285 7.83 -3.33 -3.69
C ASP A 285 7.76 -2.49 -4.97
N ALA A 286 6.60 -1.88 -5.23
CA ALA A 286 6.33 -1.15 -6.46
C ALA A 286 7.13 0.15 -6.57
N SER A 287 7.63 0.70 -5.47
CA SER A 287 8.46 1.92 -5.46
C SER A 287 9.90 1.64 -5.91
N MET A 288 10.31 0.37 -5.94
CA MET A 288 11.59 -0.05 -6.50
C MET A 288 11.54 -0.05 -8.03
N TYR A 289 12.58 0.47 -8.67
CA TYR A 289 12.64 0.62 -10.13
C TYR A 289 12.50 -0.71 -10.89
N SER A 290 12.97 -1.81 -10.30
CA SER A 290 12.88 -3.15 -10.88
C SER A 290 11.45 -3.72 -10.89
N CYS A 291 10.55 -3.20 -10.04
CA CYS A 291 9.19 -3.68 -9.94
C CYS A 291 8.27 -2.97 -10.95
N LYS A 292 7.33 -3.73 -11.53
CA LYS A 292 6.43 -3.25 -12.59
C LYS A 292 4.96 -3.55 -12.31
N GLN A 293 4.67 -4.05 -11.11
CA GLN A 293 3.36 -4.55 -10.73
C GLN A 293 3.04 -4.12 -9.30
N LEU A 294 1.81 -3.66 -9.09
CA LEU A 294 1.28 -3.31 -7.77
C LEU A 294 0.18 -4.30 -7.41
N GLY A 295 0.32 -4.95 -6.25
CA GLY A 295 -0.76 -5.70 -5.60
C GLY A 295 -1.42 -4.88 -4.48
N GLY A 296 -2.13 -5.56 -3.59
CA GLY A 296 -2.87 -4.97 -2.48
C GLY A 296 -4.16 -4.32 -2.96
N TYR A 297 -4.68 -3.37 -2.18
CA TYR A 297 -5.94 -2.71 -2.48
C TYR A 297 -5.74 -1.26 -2.96
N PRO A 298 -5.42 -1.04 -4.25
CA PRO A 298 -5.09 0.27 -4.82
C PRO A 298 -6.28 1.24 -4.87
N THR A 299 -7.48 0.81 -4.49
CA THR A 299 -8.65 1.70 -4.39
C THR A 299 -8.40 2.82 -3.38
N LEU A 300 -7.62 2.57 -2.33
CA LEU A 300 -7.18 3.61 -1.38
C LEU A 300 -6.30 4.71 -2.00
N LEU A 301 -5.80 4.50 -3.22
CA LEU A 301 -4.99 5.47 -3.97
C LEU A 301 -5.78 6.20 -5.06
N GLN A 302 -7.07 5.89 -5.24
CA GLN A 302 -7.94 6.55 -6.22
C GLN A 302 -8.48 7.88 -5.69
N LEU A 303 -7.56 8.75 -5.26
CA LEU A 303 -7.84 10.10 -4.81
C LEU A 303 -7.67 11.06 -5.99
N THR A 304 -8.69 11.85 -6.32
CA THR A 304 -8.52 12.97 -7.25
C THR A 304 -7.55 14.00 -6.64
N PRO A 305 -6.92 14.88 -7.45
CA PRO A 305 -6.06 15.92 -6.89
C PRO A 305 -6.74 16.80 -5.83
N THR A 306 -8.07 16.96 -5.91
CA THR A 306 -8.88 17.68 -4.92
C THR A 306 -9.14 16.89 -3.64
N ASP A 307 -8.95 15.58 -3.65
CA ASP A 307 -9.09 14.71 -2.47
C ASP A 307 -7.80 14.65 -1.64
N VAL A 308 -6.67 15.08 -2.20
CA VAL A 308 -5.39 15.17 -1.48
C VAL A 308 -5.34 16.45 -0.66
N ILE A 309 -6.04 16.44 0.47
CA ILE A 309 -6.06 17.52 1.45
C ILE A 309 -5.57 17.02 2.80
N TRP A 310 -5.10 17.96 3.64
CA TRP A 310 -4.61 17.61 4.97
C TRP A 310 -5.70 17.03 5.86
N ARG A 311 -6.90 17.60 5.88
CA ARG A 311 -7.97 17.14 6.79
C ARG A 311 -9.17 16.60 6.01
N PRO A 312 -9.05 15.44 5.33
CA PRO A 312 -10.09 14.96 4.41
C PRO A 312 -11.40 14.61 5.12
N PHE A 313 -11.36 14.32 6.42
CA PHE A 313 -12.51 13.87 7.19
C PHE A 313 -13.01 14.87 8.22
N GLU A 314 -12.56 16.13 8.21
CA GLU A 314 -12.98 17.15 9.20
C GLU A 314 -14.51 17.30 9.25
N ASP A 315 -15.14 17.46 8.09
CA ASP A 315 -16.60 17.49 7.96
C ASP A 315 -17.25 16.12 8.20
N HIS A 316 -16.53 15.02 7.92
CA HIS A 316 -17.01 13.66 8.11
C HIS A 316 -17.00 13.23 9.60
N ARG A 317 -16.31 13.96 10.49
CA ARG A 317 -16.26 13.64 11.93
C ARG A 317 -17.61 13.67 12.62
N ALA A 318 -18.59 14.39 12.06
CA ALA A 318 -19.96 14.40 12.56
C ALA A 318 -20.65 13.03 12.41
N TRP A 319 -20.27 12.26 11.39
CA TRP A 319 -20.84 10.95 11.08
C TRP A 319 -19.95 9.80 11.54
N ARG A 320 -18.63 10.02 11.51
CA ARG A 320 -17.64 9.02 11.87
C ARG A 320 -16.61 9.61 12.81
N VAL A 321 -16.83 9.35 14.10
CA VAL A 321 -15.95 9.80 15.18
C VAL A 321 -14.54 9.28 14.93
N PHE A 322 -13.57 10.17 15.13
CA PHE A 322 -12.16 9.79 15.03
C PHE A 322 -11.81 8.74 16.09
N ASP A 323 -11.13 7.69 15.67
CA ASP A 323 -10.69 6.62 16.55
C ASP A 323 -9.21 6.81 16.89
N GLU A 324 -8.90 6.99 18.17
CA GLU A 324 -7.53 7.31 18.61
C GLU A 324 -6.50 6.23 18.28
N ILE A 325 -6.91 4.98 18.05
CA ILE A 325 -6.01 3.91 17.58
C ILE A 325 -5.35 4.25 16.24
N CYS A 326 -5.93 5.17 15.46
CA CYS A 326 -5.34 5.67 14.24
C CYS A 326 -4.00 6.42 14.48
N LEU A 327 -3.75 6.91 15.70
CA LEU A 327 -2.49 7.53 16.12
C LEU A 327 -1.49 6.53 16.73
N TYR A 328 -1.79 5.23 16.71
CA TYR A 328 -0.83 4.22 17.14
C TYR A 328 0.48 4.35 16.35
N ARG A 329 1.61 4.54 17.05
CA ARG A 329 2.95 4.49 16.46
C ARG A 329 3.60 3.18 16.84
N GLY A 330 3.91 2.34 15.86
CA GLY A 330 4.44 1.00 16.11
C GLY A 330 4.59 0.17 14.85
N CYS A 331 4.56 -1.14 14.99
CA CYS A 331 4.58 -2.05 13.86
C CYS A 331 3.19 -2.67 13.68
N LEU A 332 2.70 -2.72 12.45
CA LEU A 332 1.51 -3.49 12.10
C LEU A 332 1.97 -4.79 11.46
N LYS A 333 1.28 -5.89 11.76
CA LYS A 333 1.56 -7.17 11.11
C LYS A 333 0.30 -7.82 10.54
N TRP A 334 0.52 -8.59 9.48
CA TRP A 334 -0.50 -9.46 8.92
C TRP A 334 0.17 -10.65 8.21
N GLY A 335 -0.02 -11.85 8.75
CA GLY A 335 0.75 -13.02 8.34
C GLY A 335 2.25 -12.78 8.55
N GLU A 336 3.05 -13.05 7.52
CA GLU A 336 4.51 -12.85 7.53
C GLU A 336 4.92 -11.38 7.30
N THR A 337 3.97 -10.52 6.95
CA THR A 337 4.29 -9.13 6.62
C THR A 337 4.24 -8.28 7.87
N VAL A 338 5.33 -7.55 8.13
CA VAL A 338 5.40 -6.51 9.16
C VAL A 338 5.80 -5.19 8.50
N VAL A 339 5.11 -4.12 8.84
CA VAL A 339 5.42 -2.76 8.35
C VAL A 339 5.40 -1.76 9.52
N PRO A 340 6.26 -0.74 9.51
CA PRO A 340 6.13 0.35 10.45
C PRO A 340 4.89 1.19 10.14
N TYR A 341 4.16 1.59 11.17
CA TYR A 341 3.05 2.53 11.10
C TYR A 341 3.39 3.75 11.94
N LEU A 342 3.61 4.87 11.26
CA LEU A 342 4.27 6.07 11.79
C LEU A 342 3.38 7.31 11.58
N PRO A 343 2.21 7.40 12.25
CA PRO A 343 1.29 8.52 12.08
C PRO A 343 1.89 9.86 12.54
N ASP A 344 2.91 9.84 13.41
CA ASP A 344 3.67 11.01 13.85
C ASP A 344 4.44 11.72 12.72
N ARG A 345 4.69 11.03 11.61
CA ARG A 345 5.25 11.63 10.38
C ARG A 345 4.23 12.43 9.57
N CYS A 346 2.94 12.23 9.85
CA CYS A 346 1.83 12.73 9.05
C CYS A 346 0.80 13.47 9.93
N LEU A 347 1.22 14.09 11.03
CA LEU A 347 0.37 14.69 12.07
C LEU A 347 -0.64 15.72 11.53
N ARG A 348 -0.30 16.40 10.44
CA ARG A 348 -1.22 17.31 9.74
C ARG A 348 -2.50 16.61 9.27
N GLN A 349 -2.42 15.32 8.95
CA GLN A 349 -3.59 14.52 8.57
C GLN A 349 -4.62 14.34 9.70
N PHE A 350 -4.14 14.48 10.93
CA PHE A 350 -4.93 14.33 12.15
C PHE A 350 -5.26 15.68 12.81
N GLY A 351 -4.91 16.79 12.16
CA GLY A 351 -5.16 18.13 12.68
C GLY A 351 -4.13 18.65 13.69
N TYR A 352 -3.00 17.97 13.84
CA TYR A 352 -1.89 18.41 14.69
C TYR A 352 -0.80 19.10 13.86
N ARG A 353 0.00 19.93 14.54
CA ARG A 353 1.17 20.58 13.95
C ARG A 353 2.24 19.54 13.62
N GLN A 354 2.88 19.63 12.45
CA GLN A 354 3.94 18.68 12.11
C GLN A 354 5.26 19.06 12.77
N TYR A 355 5.85 18.09 13.46
CA TYR A 355 7.19 18.16 14.05
C TYR A 355 8.21 17.42 13.19
N VAL A 356 9.51 17.64 13.45
CA VAL A 356 10.55 16.74 12.95
C VAL A 356 10.34 15.38 13.62
N PRO A 357 9.95 14.34 12.87
CA PRO A 357 9.61 13.05 13.44
C PRO A 357 10.87 12.33 13.92
N SER A 358 10.65 11.41 14.86
CA SER A 358 11.71 10.49 15.29
C SER A 358 12.15 9.57 14.14
N PRO A 359 13.35 8.97 14.22
CA PRO A 359 13.77 7.94 13.27
C PRO A 359 12.71 6.83 13.14
N PRO A 360 12.53 6.27 11.93
CA PRO A 360 11.62 5.15 11.72
C PRO A 360 11.96 3.97 12.63
N LEU A 361 10.94 3.19 12.95
CA LEU A 361 11.09 1.97 13.75
C LEU A 361 11.74 0.86 12.93
N ASP A 362 12.71 0.16 13.51
CA ASP A 362 13.19 -1.10 12.96
C ASP A 362 12.27 -2.24 13.37
N CYS A 363 11.20 -2.43 12.59
CA CYS A 363 10.22 -3.48 12.85
C CYS A 363 10.78 -4.91 12.69
N MET A 364 11.97 -5.09 12.13
CA MET A 364 12.60 -6.42 12.08
C MET A 364 13.03 -6.90 13.47
N MET A 365 13.27 -5.96 14.39
CA MET A 365 13.67 -6.24 15.77
C MET A 365 12.50 -6.25 16.76
N ALA A 366 11.27 -6.04 16.29
CA ALA A 366 10.09 -6.02 17.14
C ALA A 366 9.72 -7.46 17.57
N THR A 367 9.69 -7.71 18.88
CA THR A 367 9.44 -9.05 19.45
C THR A 367 7.98 -9.30 19.83
N ASP A 368 7.26 -8.26 20.26
CA ASP A 368 5.93 -8.39 20.90
C ASP A 368 4.85 -7.52 20.24
N ILE A 369 4.82 -7.52 18.90
CA ILE A 369 3.92 -6.66 18.09
C ILE A 369 2.44 -6.79 18.50
N ASP A 370 1.96 -8.00 18.83
CA ASP A 370 0.57 -8.19 19.29
C ASP A 370 0.30 -7.51 20.63
N VAL A 371 1.28 -7.54 21.54
CA VAL A 371 1.17 -6.94 22.87
C VAL A 371 1.18 -5.42 22.77
N ASP A 372 2.07 -4.88 21.93
CA ASP A 372 2.16 -3.45 21.65
C ASP A 372 0.87 -2.92 21.02
N TRP A 373 0.28 -3.70 20.11
CA TRP A 373 -0.98 -3.36 19.47
C TRP A 373 -2.16 -3.41 20.45
N ILE A 374 -2.24 -4.42 21.31
CA ILE A 374 -3.27 -4.47 22.37
C ILE A 374 -3.11 -3.30 23.34
N SER A 375 -1.86 -2.88 23.58
CA SER A 375 -1.49 -1.79 24.49
C SER A 375 -1.30 -0.45 23.76
N TYR A 376 -1.94 -0.26 22.60
CA TYR A 376 -1.70 0.88 21.71
C TYR A 376 -1.84 2.25 22.39
N HIS A 377 -2.68 2.36 23.42
CA HIS A 377 -2.94 3.60 24.15
C HIS A 377 -1.66 4.24 24.68
N GLN A 378 -0.64 3.46 25.09
CA GLN A 378 0.62 4.03 25.57
C GLN A 378 1.32 4.84 24.48
N SER A 379 1.42 4.25 23.28
CA SER A 379 1.99 4.91 22.11
C SER A 379 1.17 6.13 21.68
N VAL A 380 -0.16 6.02 21.71
CA VAL A 380 -1.06 7.14 21.37
C VAL A 380 -0.90 8.31 22.35
N VAL A 381 -0.80 8.05 23.65
CA VAL A 381 -0.57 9.09 24.66
C VAL A 381 0.76 9.80 24.42
N ASP A 382 1.81 9.07 24.04
CA ASP A 382 3.11 9.68 23.74
C ASP A 382 3.05 10.57 22.48
N VAL A 383 2.35 10.12 21.43
CA VAL A 383 2.13 10.90 20.20
C VAL A 383 1.30 12.15 20.48
N ILE A 384 0.18 12.04 21.21
CA ILE A 384 -0.68 13.18 21.53
C ILE A 384 0.03 14.14 22.48
N GLY A 385 0.70 13.63 23.53
CA GLY A 385 1.37 14.43 24.55
C GLY A 385 2.56 15.23 24.02
N SER A 386 3.16 14.79 22.92
CA SER A 386 4.22 15.51 22.21
C SER A 386 3.71 16.42 21.09
N SER A 387 2.40 16.41 20.81
CA SER A 387 1.78 17.14 19.71
C SER A 387 1.00 18.37 20.21
N SER A 388 0.86 19.38 19.33
CA SER A 388 -0.05 20.50 19.53
C SER A 388 -1.05 20.58 18.38
N VAL A 389 -2.26 21.04 18.67
CA VAL A 389 -3.30 21.22 17.64
C VAL A 389 -2.84 22.30 16.67
N ALA A 390 -2.94 22.01 15.38
CA ALA A 390 -2.62 22.99 14.35
C ALA A 390 -3.76 23.99 14.18
N THR A 391 -3.40 25.27 14.13
CA THR A 391 -4.25 26.40 13.79
C THR A 391 -4.65 26.37 12.31
N THR A 392 -3.74 25.92 11.44
CA THR A 392 -4.02 25.73 10.01
C THR A 392 -3.67 24.32 9.55
N PRO A 393 -4.35 23.75 8.55
CA PRO A 393 -4.09 22.37 8.11
C PRO A 393 -2.64 22.11 7.65
N SER A 394 -1.94 23.15 7.16
CA SER A 394 -0.57 23.05 6.68
C SER A 394 0.50 23.31 7.75
N GLU A 395 0.14 23.59 9.00
CA GLU A 395 1.05 24.08 10.03
C GLU A 395 2.17 23.08 10.38
N VAL A 396 3.40 23.59 10.44
CA VAL A 396 4.61 22.84 10.80
C VAL A 396 5.45 23.63 11.80
N VAL A 397 6.34 22.98 12.54
CA VAL A 397 7.36 23.66 13.36
C VAL A 397 8.50 24.20 12.50
N ASP A 398 9.17 25.22 13.02
CA ASP A 398 10.39 25.75 12.39
C ASP A 398 11.43 24.64 12.24
N GLY A 399 12.07 24.58 11.06
CA GLY A 399 13.05 23.55 10.74
C GLY A 399 12.48 22.23 10.22
N TYR A 400 11.17 21.97 10.31
CA TYR A 400 10.59 20.73 9.74
C TYR A 400 10.82 20.63 8.23
N LEU A 401 10.47 21.67 7.46
CA LEU A 401 10.66 21.64 6.00
C LEU A 401 12.15 21.58 5.64
N GLU A 402 13.03 22.28 6.35
CA GLU A 402 14.47 22.20 6.10
C GLU A 402 15.01 20.78 6.33
N TRP A 403 14.63 20.15 7.45
CA TRP A 403 14.94 18.75 7.72
C TRP A 403 14.39 17.85 6.62
N TYR A 404 13.12 18.04 6.25
CA TYR A 404 12.43 17.23 5.25
C TYR A 404 13.15 17.29 3.90
N TYR A 405 13.43 18.48 3.37
CA TYR A 405 14.14 18.65 2.09
C TYR A 405 15.58 18.11 2.12
N ARG A 406 16.20 17.96 3.30
CA ARG A 406 17.53 17.36 3.43
C ARG A 406 17.50 15.83 3.29
N VAL A 407 16.43 15.18 3.76
CA VAL A 407 16.33 13.71 3.89
C VAL A 407 15.36 13.05 2.90
N SER A 408 14.67 13.81 2.05
CA SER A 408 13.60 13.33 1.15
C SER A 408 13.89 13.60 -0.33
N HIS A 409 13.00 13.11 -1.21
CA HIS A 409 12.97 13.46 -2.64
C HIS A 409 11.62 14.11 -3.01
N PRO A 410 11.43 15.40 -2.66
CA PRO A 410 10.12 16.05 -2.77
C PRO A 410 9.71 16.40 -4.22
N ARG A 411 10.64 16.33 -5.18
CA ARG A 411 10.43 16.68 -6.59
C ARG A 411 10.93 15.57 -7.50
N LEU A 412 10.03 14.93 -8.24
CA LEU A 412 10.38 13.86 -9.17
C LEU A 412 11.09 14.34 -10.46
N VAL A 413 10.84 15.59 -10.88
CA VAL A 413 11.34 16.12 -12.14
C VAL A 413 12.23 17.35 -11.87
N PRO A 414 13.39 17.47 -12.56
CA PRO A 414 14.23 18.65 -12.45
C PRO A 414 13.48 19.93 -12.82
N PRO A 415 13.70 21.04 -12.08
CA PRO A 415 13.21 22.34 -12.52
C PRO A 415 13.79 22.69 -13.90
N HIS A 416 13.00 23.38 -14.74
CA HIS A 416 13.45 23.89 -16.03
C HIS A 416 14.74 24.72 -15.85
N ARG A 417 15.65 24.75 -16.84
CA ARG A 417 16.98 25.38 -16.71
C ARG A 417 16.96 26.84 -16.21
N ASP A 418 15.83 27.53 -16.34
CA ASP A 418 15.63 28.94 -15.95
C ASP A 418 14.82 29.13 -14.65
N ALA A 419 14.44 28.04 -13.96
CA ALA A 419 13.70 28.13 -12.71
C ALA A 419 14.65 28.29 -11.49
N PRO A 420 14.35 29.19 -10.54
CA PRO A 420 15.19 29.40 -9.38
C PRO A 420 15.42 28.10 -8.60
N ARG A 421 16.68 27.87 -8.17
CA ARG A 421 17.10 26.73 -7.32
C ARG A 421 16.58 26.81 -5.88
N GLU A 422 15.73 27.78 -5.56
CA GLU A 422 15.17 27.94 -4.23
C GLU A 422 14.23 26.77 -3.90
N VAL A 423 14.31 26.31 -2.65
CA VAL A 423 13.26 25.54 -2.00
C VAL A 423 12.01 26.40 -2.11
N PRO A 424 10.96 26.01 -2.85
CA PRO A 424 9.71 26.73 -2.76
C PRO A 424 9.26 26.55 -1.34
N VAL A 425 9.23 27.63 -0.58
CA VAL A 425 8.24 27.73 0.47
C VAL A 425 6.91 27.59 -0.28
N PRO A 426 6.08 26.58 0.00
CA PRO A 426 4.73 26.60 -0.52
C PRO A 426 4.13 27.93 -0.06
N VAL A 427 3.83 28.82 -1.00
CA VAL A 427 2.87 29.87 -0.72
C VAL A 427 1.58 29.11 -0.55
N TYR A 428 1.27 28.79 0.69
CA TYR A 428 -0.05 28.37 1.07
C TYR A 428 -0.90 29.61 0.81
N ASP A 429 -1.48 29.69 -0.37
CA ASP A 429 -2.79 30.30 -0.44
C ASP A 429 -3.57 29.55 0.63
N ALA A 430 -3.86 30.24 1.73
CA ALA A 430 -4.99 29.89 2.55
C ALA A 430 -6.11 29.68 1.52
N GLY A 431 -6.48 28.41 1.27
CA GLY A 431 -7.49 28.06 0.27
C GLY A 431 -8.60 29.07 0.42
N PRO A 432 -9.02 29.69 -0.70
CA PRO A 432 -9.37 31.10 -0.72
C PRO A 432 -10.23 31.39 0.49
N SER A 433 -9.75 32.30 1.33
CA SER A 433 -10.65 33.03 2.21
C SER A 433 -11.54 33.86 1.30
N ASP A 434 -12.39 33.17 0.54
CA ASP A 434 -13.41 33.75 -0.29
C ASP A 434 -14.59 33.95 0.66
N PRO A 435 -14.79 35.16 1.21
CA PRO A 435 -15.98 35.46 1.97
C PRO A 435 -17.26 35.14 1.19
N ASP A 436 -17.20 34.98 -0.14
CA ASP A 436 -18.33 34.57 -0.95
C ASP A 436 -18.63 33.06 -0.86
N TRP A 437 -17.66 32.17 -0.61
CA TRP A 437 -17.98 30.73 -0.48
C TRP A 437 -18.73 30.39 0.81
N ALA A 438 -18.33 30.99 1.93
CA ALA A 438 -19.06 30.86 3.20
C ALA A 438 -20.49 31.41 3.07
N ARG A 439 -20.66 32.48 2.29
CA ARG A 439 -21.95 33.12 2.00
C ARG A 439 -22.81 32.28 1.04
N VAL A 440 -22.21 31.68 0.01
CA VAL A 440 -22.86 30.75 -0.92
C VAL A 440 -23.32 29.48 -0.20
N SER A 441 -22.46 28.86 0.61
CA SER A 441 -22.79 27.70 1.45
C SER A 441 -23.95 28.01 2.41
N THR A 442 -23.96 29.20 3.02
CA THR A 442 -25.04 29.65 3.90
C THR A 442 -26.36 29.87 3.15
N LEU A 443 -26.32 30.47 1.96
CA LEU A 443 -27.49 30.70 1.11
C LEU A 443 -28.09 29.39 0.60
N ILE A 444 -27.24 28.43 0.22
CA ILE A 444 -27.64 27.09 -0.19
C ILE A 444 -28.32 26.35 0.96
N ARG A 445 -27.69 26.32 2.14
CA ARG A 445 -28.30 25.67 3.33
C ARG A 445 -29.63 26.33 3.72
N ARG A 446 -29.78 27.65 3.50
CA ARG A 446 -31.05 28.36 3.74
C ARG A 446 -32.11 27.98 2.70
N TYR A 447 -31.75 27.89 1.43
CA TYR A 447 -32.66 27.48 0.36
C TYR A 447 -33.14 26.04 0.55
N LEU A 448 -32.22 25.10 0.82
CA LEU A 448 -32.55 23.68 1.05
C LEU A 448 -33.53 23.48 2.23
N ARG A 449 -33.38 24.26 3.30
CA ARG A 449 -34.36 24.27 4.41
C ARG A 449 -35.72 24.85 4.03
N GLN A 450 -35.79 25.78 3.08
CA GLN A 450 -37.06 26.36 2.63
C GLN A 450 -37.83 25.41 1.72
N VAL A 451 -37.13 24.59 0.93
CA VAL A 451 -37.76 23.60 0.05
C VAL A 451 -37.93 22.22 0.70
N ASN A 452 -37.42 22.03 1.93
CA ASN A 452 -37.48 20.78 2.69
C ASN A 452 -36.95 19.56 1.90
N ALA A 453 -35.91 19.79 1.09
CA ALA A 453 -35.28 18.77 0.26
C ALA A 453 -34.25 17.97 1.09
N GLU A 454 -34.35 16.65 1.05
CA GLU A 454 -33.38 15.71 1.64
C GLU A 454 -32.33 15.28 0.61
N GLU A 455 -31.25 14.60 1.03
CA GLU A 455 -30.11 14.24 0.16
C GLU A 455 -30.48 13.35 -1.03
N GLU A 456 -31.63 12.66 -0.97
CA GLU A 456 -32.14 11.83 -2.06
C GLU A 456 -33.04 12.59 -3.06
N ASP A 457 -33.33 13.86 -2.79
CA ASP A 457 -34.18 14.68 -3.66
C ASP A 457 -33.39 15.14 -4.90
N PRO A 458 -33.91 14.98 -6.14
CA PRO A 458 -33.26 15.40 -7.38
C PRO A 458 -32.74 16.85 -7.34
N GLN A 459 -33.43 17.74 -6.63
CA GLN A 459 -33.06 19.15 -6.49
C GLN A 459 -31.75 19.35 -5.71
N PHE A 460 -31.38 18.40 -4.84
CA PHE A 460 -30.10 18.37 -4.13
C PHE A 460 -28.96 17.96 -5.06
N SER A 461 -29.19 16.96 -5.92
CA SER A 461 -28.23 16.47 -6.92
C SER A 461 -27.93 17.54 -7.98
N ASP A 462 -28.96 18.16 -8.54
CA ASP A 462 -28.82 19.19 -9.59
C ASP A 462 -28.04 20.42 -9.10
N LEU A 463 -28.16 20.76 -7.81
CA LEU A 463 -27.45 21.89 -7.20
C LEU A 463 -25.94 21.62 -7.08
N PHE A 464 -25.55 20.40 -6.70
CA PHE A 464 -24.15 20.00 -6.63
C PHE A 464 -23.53 19.82 -8.02
N GLU A 465 -24.31 19.36 -9.00
CA GLU A 465 -23.89 19.30 -10.39
C GLU A 465 -23.69 20.71 -10.97
N ALA A 466 -24.59 21.66 -10.70
CA ALA A 466 -24.43 23.06 -11.10
C ALA A 466 -23.20 23.72 -10.44
N LEU A 467 -22.92 23.42 -9.16
CA LEU A 467 -21.72 23.87 -8.45
C LEU A 467 -20.43 23.25 -9.02
N HIS A 468 -20.49 21.99 -9.44
CA HIS A 468 -19.40 21.30 -10.10
C HIS A 468 -19.11 21.92 -11.48
N ILE A 469 -20.15 22.23 -12.25
CA ILE A 469 -20.04 22.91 -13.54
C ILE A 469 -19.50 24.33 -13.37
N SER A 470 -19.96 25.10 -12.37
CA SER A 470 -19.51 26.48 -12.15
C SER A 470 -18.05 26.60 -11.70
N ARG A 471 -17.47 25.53 -11.16
CA ARG A 471 -16.05 25.46 -10.75
C ARG A 471 -15.10 25.05 -11.87
N SER A 472 -15.65 24.71 -13.04
CA SER A 472 -14.92 24.21 -14.21
C SER A 472 -14.55 25.33 -15.22
N HIS A 473 -14.68 26.60 -14.83
CA HIS A 473 -14.39 27.77 -15.65
C HIS A 473 -13.38 28.73 -15.02
#